data_AF-A0A3C0DNV3-F1
#
_entry.id   AF-A0A3C0DNV3-F1
#
_cell.length_a   1.000
_cell.length_b   1.000
_cell.length_c   1.000
_cell.angle_alpha   90.00
_cell.angle_beta   90.00
_cell.angle_gamma   90.00
#
_symmetry.space_group_name_H-M   'P 1'
#
loop_
_entity.id
_entity.type
_entity.pdbx_description
1 polymer ?
#
loop_
_entity_poly.entity_id
_entity_poly.type
_entity_poly.pdbx_seq_one_letter_code
_entity_poly.pdbx_strand_id
1 'polypeptide(L)'
;IVLNFAFLKFSNLAHGGLALAFSISGILNMLVAMWLLRRKLNGINGRGIVISFMKSLIASVIMGFGTYLAYRFSRQILQPFFTGRMLDLIVVGLGVVTGILLFLVAAYLLKMQELKLVASMVKRRGKGSKQA
;
A
#
# COMPACT_ATOMS: atom_id res chain seq x y z
N ILE A 1 9.35 -12.39 19.89
CA ILE A 1 9.31 -12.29 21.37
C ILE A 1 10.42 -11.39 21.92
N VAL A 2 11.71 -11.68 21.69
CA VAL A 2 12.85 -10.91 22.26
C VAL A 2 12.83 -9.42 21.85
N LEU A 3 12.52 -9.14 20.57
CA LEU A 3 12.48 -7.76 20.06
C LEU A 3 11.30 -6.93 20.62
N ASN A 4 10.20 -7.59 20.97
CA ASN A 4 9.01 -6.95 21.54
C ASN A 4 9.26 -6.52 23.00
N PHE A 5 9.97 -7.36 23.77
CA PHE A 5 10.45 -7.04 25.11
C PHE A 5 11.51 -5.93 25.14
N ALA A 6 12.42 -5.90 24.16
CA ALA A 6 13.45 -4.86 24.07
C ALA A 6 12.85 -3.46 23.82
N PHE A 7 11.81 -3.36 22.98
CA PHE A 7 11.12 -2.09 22.68
C PHE A 7 10.26 -1.59 23.84
N LEU A 8 9.61 -2.49 24.59
CA LEU A 8 8.85 -2.16 25.81
C LEU A 8 9.73 -1.55 26.91
N LYS A 9 11.02 -1.90 26.95
CA LYS A 9 11.95 -1.42 27.99
C LYS A 9 12.61 -0.07 27.66
N PHE A 10 12.65 0.33 26.39
CA PHE A 10 13.42 1.51 25.92
C PHE A 10 12.58 2.67 25.38
N SER A 11 11.28 2.48 25.14
CA SER A 11 10.44 3.53 24.54
C SER A 11 9.23 3.85 25.42
N ASN A 12 9.15 5.10 25.88
CA ASN A 12 8.02 5.70 26.58
C ASN A 12 6.78 5.91 25.65
N LEU A 13 6.55 4.99 24.70
CA LEU A 13 5.52 5.06 23.66
C LEU A 13 4.44 3.99 23.90
N ALA A 14 3.65 4.13 24.98
CA ALA A 14 2.45 3.36 25.34
C ALA A 14 2.10 2.16 24.40
N HIS A 15 1.06 2.28 23.56
CA HIS A 15 0.62 1.23 22.63
C HIS A 15 1.34 1.24 21.27
N GLY A 16 2.02 2.35 20.93
CA GLY A 16 2.74 2.50 19.67
C GLY A 16 4.00 1.63 19.59
N GLY A 17 4.68 1.41 20.72
CA GLY A 17 5.87 0.56 20.78
C GLY A 17 5.58 -0.91 20.46
N LEU A 18 4.42 -1.42 20.88
CA LEU A 18 3.98 -2.78 20.56
C LEU A 18 3.70 -2.95 19.06
N ALA A 19 3.01 -1.99 18.43
CA ALA A 19 2.73 -2.02 17.01
C ALA A 19 4.01 -1.98 16.16
N LEU A 20 4.96 -1.12 16.54
CA LEU A 20 6.22 -0.96 15.83
C LEU A 20 7.10 -2.22 15.97
N ALA A 21 7.17 -2.81 17.17
CA ALA A 21 7.85 -4.08 17.38
C ALA A 21 7.22 -5.24 16.58
N PHE A 22 5.89 -5.27 16.44
CA PHE A 22 5.20 -6.27 15.61
C PHE A 22 5.55 -6.10 14.12
N SER A 23 5.50 -4.88 13.59
CA SER A 23 5.91 -4.59 12.22
C SER A 23 7.36 -5.00 11.94
N ILE A 24 8.31 -4.68 12.84
CA ILE A 24 9.72 -5.08 12.67
C ILE A 24 9.85 -6.61 12.73
N SER A 25 9.18 -7.28 13.67
CA SER A 25 9.21 -8.74 13.75
C SER A 25 8.66 -9.38 12.47
N GLY A 26 7.61 -8.81 11.87
CA GLY A 26 7.06 -9.25 10.60
C GLY A 26 8.04 -9.09 9.43
N ILE A 27 8.71 -7.94 9.35
CA ILE A 27 9.74 -7.67 8.33
C ILE A 27 10.91 -8.66 8.47
N LEU A 28 11.41 -8.87 9.68
CA LEU A 28 12.49 -9.84 9.93
C LEU A 28 12.08 -11.26 9.56
N ASN A 29 10.87 -11.68 9.94
CA ASN A 29 10.35 -13.01 9.59
C ASN A 29 10.27 -13.19 8.06
N MET A 30 9.75 -12.20 7.35
CA MET A 30 9.70 -12.20 5.88
C MET A 30 11.10 -12.28 5.27
N LEU A 31 12.06 -11.49 5.75
CA LEU A 31 13.44 -11.48 5.24
C LEU A 31 14.14 -12.82 5.44
N VAL A 32 14.00 -13.42 6.64
CA VAL A 32 14.56 -14.74 6.95
C VAL A 32 13.93 -15.82 6.07
N ALA A 33 12.61 -15.84 5.95
CA ALA A 33 11.89 -16.79 5.08
C ALA A 33 12.31 -16.64 3.62
N MET A 34 12.43 -15.41 3.12
CA MET A 34 12.88 -15.12 1.76
C MET A 34 14.33 -15.56 1.53
N TRP A 35 15.22 -15.39 2.51
CA TRP A 35 16.61 -15.85 2.44
C TRP A 35 16.71 -17.37 2.44
N LEU A 36 15.99 -18.06 3.32
CA LEU A 36 15.91 -19.52 3.36
C LEU A 36 15.36 -20.08 2.04
N LEU A 37 14.30 -19.46 1.52
CA LEU A 37 13.69 -19.85 0.25
C LEU A 37 14.64 -19.64 -0.93
N ARG A 38 15.38 -18.52 -0.95
CA ARG A 38 16.42 -18.26 -1.95
C ARG A 38 17.49 -19.34 -1.95
N ARG A 39 17.88 -19.80 -0.77
CA ARG A 39 18.88 -20.85 -0.59
C ARG A 39 18.35 -22.22 -1.01
N LYS A 40 17.06 -22.50 -0.79
CA LYS A 40 16.43 -23.77 -1.16
C LYS A 40 16.12 -23.90 -2.65
N LEU A 41 15.79 -22.80 -3.34
CA LEU A 41 15.36 -22.80 -4.73
C LEU A 41 16.48 -22.53 -5.76
N ASN A 42 17.73 -22.30 -5.32
CA ASN A 42 18.88 -21.98 -6.21
C ASN A 42 18.60 -20.85 -7.23
N GLY A 43 17.67 -19.96 -6.91
CA GLY A 43 17.25 -18.91 -7.82
C GLY A 43 15.92 -18.29 -7.42
N ILE A 44 15.97 -17.03 -7.02
CA ILE A 44 14.80 -16.14 -6.96
C ILE A 44 15.15 -14.95 -7.84
N ASN A 45 14.20 -14.46 -8.64
CA ASN A 45 14.34 -13.22 -9.40
C ASN A 45 14.28 -12.00 -8.48
N GLY A 46 15.22 -11.92 -7.53
CA GLY A 46 15.27 -10.88 -6.49
C GLY A 46 15.42 -9.48 -7.08
N ARG A 47 16.09 -9.36 -8.23
CA ARG A 47 16.19 -8.09 -8.97
C ARG A 47 14.82 -7.60 -9.45
N GLY A 48 13.99 -8.52 -9.95
CA GLY A 48 12.60 -8.21 -10.31
C GLY A 48 11.76 -7.76 -9.09
N ILE A 49 11.92 -8.44 -7.95
CA ILE A 49 11.22 -8.09 -6.70
C ILE A 49 11.59 -6.68 -6.24
N VAL A 50 12.88 -6.35 -6.19
CA VAL A 50 13.36 -5.03 -5.76
C VAL A 50 12.90 -3.93 -6.73
N ILE A 51 12.93 -4.17 -8.04
CA ILE A 51 12.45 -3.20 -9.03
C ILE A 51 10.94 -2.96 -8.87
N SER A 52 10.14 -4.02 -8.70
CA SER A 52 8.70 -3.87 -8.45
C SER A 52 8.44 -3.12 -7.16
N PHE A 53 9.16 -3.45 -6.08
CA PHE A 53 9.04 -2.76 -4.79
C PHE A 53 9.35 -1.26 -4.91
N MET A 54 10.42 -0.88 -5.61
CA MET A 54 10.76 0.53 -5.85
C MET A 54 9.71 1.26 -6.68
N LYS A 55 9.16 0.61 -7.72
CA LYS A 55 8.06 1.20 -8.50
C LYS A 55 6.80 1.39 -7.65
N SER A 56 6.45 0.40 -6.82
CA SER A 56 5.32 0.50 -5.89
C SER A 56 5.53 1.64 -4.91
N LEU A 57 6.74 1.78 -4.36
CA LEU A 57 7.10 2.86 -3.44
C LEU A 57 6.87 4.23 -4.09
N ILE A 58 7.36 4.43 -5.32
CA ILE A 58 7.20 5.69 -6.06
C ILE A 58 5.71 5.95 -6.34
N ALA A 59 4.96 4.94 -6.79
CA ALA A 59 3.52 5.07 -7.03
C ALA A 59 2.76 5.46 -5.76
N SER A 60 3.09 4.85 -4.62
CA SER A 60 2.50 5.17 -3.32
C SER A 60 2.84 6.58 -2.84
N VAL A 61 4.05 7.08 -3.09
CA VAL A 61 4.41 8.47 -2.76
C VAL A 61 3.61 9.46 -3.61
N ILE A 62 3.50 9.22 -4.92
CA ILE A 62 2.69 10.06 -5.83
C ILE A 62 1.23 10.07 -5.38
N MET A 63 0.67 8.90 -5.06
CA MET A 63 -0.68 8.77 -4.52
C MET A 63 -0.81 9.56 -3.22
N GLY A 64 0.08 9.37 -2.25
CA GLY A 64 0.03 10.05 -0.95
C GLY A 64 0.05 11.57 -1.09
N PHE A 65 0.95 12.10 -1.92
CA PHE A 65 1.03 13.53 -2.17
C PHE A 65 -0.21 14.08 -2.89
N GLY A 66 -0.67 13.39 -3.94
CA GLY A 66 -1.85 13.81 -4.69
C GLY A 66 -3.14 13.73 -3.87
N THR A 67 -3.28 12.73 -3.00
CA THR A 67 -4.46 12.59 -2.12
C THR A 67 -4.44 13.64 -1.00
N TYR A 68 -3.26 13.98 -0.47
CA TYR A 68 -3.11 15.08 0.49
C TYR A 68 -3.53 16.42 -0.12
N LEU A 69 -3.11 16.68 -1.34
CA LEU A 69 -3.47 17.89 -2.06
C LEU A 69 -4.97 17.92 -2.37
N ALA A 70 -5.54 16.80 -2.84
CA ALA A 70 -6.96 16.64 -3.09
C ALA A 70 -7.80 16.85 -1.82
N TYR A 71 -7.35 16.34 -0.67
CA TYR A 71 -7.99 16.57 0.63
C TYR A 71 -8.04 18.06 0.97
N ARG A 72 -6.92 18.77 0.81
CA ARG A 72 -6.82 20.21 1.10
C ARG A 72 -7.76 21.03 0.21
N PHE A 73 -7.75 20.77 -1.10
CA PHE A 73 -8.64 21.44 -2.05
C PHE A 73 -10.12 21.12 -1.80
N SER A 74 -10.46 19.84 -1.59
CA SER A 74 -11.83 19.43 -1.28
C SER A 74 -12.35 20.08 -0.01
N ARG A 75 -11.54 20.15 1.07
CA ARG A 75 -11.98 20.81 2.30
C ARG A 75 -12.21 22.31 2.11
N GLN A 76 -11.36 23.01 1.36
CA GLN A 76 -11.54 24.45 1.12
C GLN A 76 -12.79 24.74 0.27
N ILE A 77 -13.09 23.89 -0.71
CA ILE A 77 -14.24 24.07 -1.61
C ILE A 77 -15.56 23.65 -0.95
N LEU A 78 -15.57 22.59 -0.14
CA LEU A 78 -16.79 22.04 0.45
C LEU A 78 -17.13 22.63 1.83
N GLN A 79 -16.19 23.28 2.52
CA GLN A 79 -16.44 23.97 3.79
C GLN A 79 -17.63 24.95 3.77
N PRO A 80 -17.85 25.74 2.70
CA PRO A 80 -18.99 26.66 2.62
C PRO A 80 -20.35 25.96 2.44
N PHE A 81 -20.38 24.73 1.92
CA PHE A 81 -21.61 24.05 1.52
C PHE A 81 -22.09 22.98 2.50
N PHE A 82 -21.18 22.40 3.29
CA PHE A 82 -21.49 21.30 4.22
C PHE A 82 -20.78 21.50 5.56
N THR A 83 -21.43 21.12 6.66
CA THR A 83 -20.88 21.25 8.02
C THR A 83 -20.96 19.92 8.79
N GLY A 84 -19.97 19.66 9.65
CA GLY A 84 -19.95 18.50 10.55
C GLY A 84 -19.63 17.15 9.86
N ARG A 85 -20.15 16.05 10.43
CA ARG A 85 -19.84 14.66 10.01
C ARG A 85 -20.12 14.35 8.54
N MET A 86 -21.10 15.02 7.93
CA MET A 86 -21.43 14.86 6.51
C MET A 86 -20.28 15.31 5.59
N LEU A 87 -19.62 16.43 5.93
CA LEU A 87 -18.45 16.91 5.17
C LEU A 87 -17.29 15.93 5.27
N ASP A 88 -17.02 15.39 6.46
CA ASP A 88 -15.93 14.43 6.65
C ASP A 88 -16.14 13.15 5.85
N LEU A 89 -17.37 12.63 5.80
CA LEU A 89 -17.71 11.45 5.00
C LEU A 89 -17.49 11.69 3.50
N ILE A 90 -17.95 12.83 2.98
CA ILE A 90 -17.82 13.17 1.56
C ILE A 90 -16.34 13.39 1.20
N VAL A 91 -15.60 14.12 2.03
CA VAL A 91 -14.18 14.40 1.79
C VAL A 91 -13.34 13.12 1.85
N VAL A 92 -13.60 12.23 2.81
CA VAL A 92 -12.92 10.94 2.88
C VAL A 92 -13.29 10.07 1.68
N GLY A 93 -14.57 10.01 1.30
CA GLY A 93 -15.03 9.26 0.13
C GLY A 93 -14.36 9.73 -1.17
N LEU A 94 -14.30 11.04 -1.40
CA LEU A 94 -13.57 11.62 -2.52
C LEU A 94 -12.06 11.34 -2.43
N GLY A 95 -11.48 11.39 -1.23
CA GLY A 95 -10.09 11.05 -0.99
C GLY A 95 -9.76 9.60 -1.37
N VAL A 96 -10.64 8.65 -1.04
CA VAL A 96 -10.46 7.23 -1.42
C VAL A 96 -10.52 7.08 -2.94
N VAL A 97 -11.51 7.66 -3.60
CA VAL A 97 -11.67 7.56 -5.06
C VAL A 97 -10.48 8.19 -5.79
N THR A 98 -10.08 9.40 -5.38
CA THR A 98 -8.93 10.10 -5.97
C THR A 98 -7.62 9.37 -5.73
N GLY A 99 -7.40 8.83 -4.53
CA GLY A 99 -6.24 8.00 -4.22
C GLY A 99 -6.16 6.75 -5.11
N ILE A 100 -7.28 6.04 -5.28
CA ILE A 100 -7.34 4.86 -6.17
C ILE A 100 -6.97 5.25 -7.60
N LEU A 101 -7.55 6.33 -8.13
CA LEU A 101 -7.27 6.81 -9.48
C LEU A 101 -5.79 7.20 -9.64
N LEU A 102 -5.22 7.95 -8.71
CA LEU A 102 -3.81 8.37 -8.73
C LEU A 102 -2.87 7.16 -8.70
N PHE A 103 -3.15 6.18 -7.85
CA PHE A 103 -2.36 4.96 -7.79
C PHE A 103 -2.42 4.18 -9.10
N LEU A 104 -3.61 3.99 -9.68
CA LEU A 104 -3.78 3.30 -10.95
C LEU A 104 -3.05 4.01 -12.10
N VAL A 105 -3.14 5.34 -12.18
CA VAL A 105 -2.45 6.15 -13.17
C VAL A 105 -0.93 6.05 -12.99
N ALA A 106 -0.42 6.20 -11.77
CA ALA A 106 1.00 6.06 -11.48
C ALA A 106 1.52 4.66 -11.81
N ALA A 107 0.79 3.61 -11.42
CA ALA A 107 1.14 2.22 -11.69
C ALA A 107 1.13 1.90 -13.21
N TYR A 108 0.21 2.51 -13.96
CA TYR A 108 0.18 2.43 -15.42
C TYR A 108 1.40 3.12 -16.05
N LEU A 109 1.71 4.34 -15.63
CA LEU A 109 2.87 5.10 -16.11
C LEU A 109 4.21 4.40 -15.82
N LEU A 110 4.34 3.80 -14.63
CA LEU A 110 5.52 3.03 -14.22
C LEU A 110 5.62 1.65 -14.90
N LYS A 111 4.64 1.31 -15.76
CA LYS A 111 4.53 0.04 -16.49
C LYS A 111 4.72 -1.15 -15.54
N MET A 112 4.03 -1.14 -14.40
CA MET A 112 4.19 -2.19 -13.39
C MET A 112 3.67 -3.52 -13.92
N GLN A 113 4.49 -4.57 -13.82
CA GLN A 113 4.11 -5.92 -14.24
C GLN A 113 2.93 -6.45 -13.42
N GLU A 114 2.81 -6.03 -12.17
CA GLU A 114 1.69 -6.36 -11.30
C GLU A 114 0.36 -5.83 -11.82
N LEU A 115 0.33 -4.62 -12.40
CA LEU A 115 -0.89 -4.08 -13.00
C LEU A 115 -1.36 -4.94 -14.19
N LYS A 116 -0.41 -5.43 -14.99
CA LYS A 116 -0.71 -6.37 -16.08
C LYS A 116 -1.22 -7.71 -15.54
N LEU A 117 -0.63 -8.22 -14.46
CA LEU A 117 -1.07 -9.44 -13.79
C LEU A 117 -2.52 -9.31 -13.30
N VAL A 118 -2.83 -8.23 -12.57
CA VAL A 118 -4.19 -7.93 -12.09
C VAL A 118 -5.16 -7.79 -13.25
N ALA A 119 -4.82 -7.02 -14.28
CA ALA A 119 -5.67 -6.87 -15.47
C ALA A 119 -5.93 -8.22 -16.18
N SER A 120 -4.91 -9.08 -16.28
CA SER A 120 -5.06 -10.42 -16.84
C SER A 120 -5.94 -11.34 -15.99
N MET A 121 -5.87 -11.25 -14.67
CA MET A 121 -6.73 -12.01 -13.76
C MET A 121 -8.19 -11.58 -13.87
N VAL A 122 -8.44 -10.26 -13.93
CA VAL A 122 -9.79 -9.70 -14.13
C VAL A 122 -10.35 -10.12 -15.50
N LYS A 123 -9.56 -10.00 -16.56
CA LYS A 123 -9.95 -10.42 -17.92
C LYS A 123 -10.25 -11.93 -18.01
N ARG A 124 -9.52 -12.75 -17.24
CA ARG A 124 -9.70 -14.20 -17.19
C ARG A 124 -10.95 -14.59 -16.40
N ARG A 125 -11.27 -13.90 -15.31
CA ARG A 125 -12.56 -14.04 -14.60
C ARG A 125 -13.75 -13.63 -15.48
N GLY A 126 -13.62 -12.56 -16.26
CA GLY A 126 -14.67 -12.14 -17.21
C GLY A 126 -14.89 -13.11 -18.37
N LYS A 127 -13.89 -13.92 -18.75
CA LYS A 127 -14.01 -14.96 -19.78
C LYS A 127 -14.47 -16.33 -19.25
N GLY A 128 -14.33 -16.58 -17.95
CA GLY A 128 -14.81 -17.82 -17.31
C GLY A 128 -16.33 -17.96 -17.25
N SER A 129 -17.08 -16.86 -17.46
CA SER A 129 -18.56 -16.88 -17.51
C SER A 129 -19.13 -17.18 -18.91
N LYS A 130 -18.28 -17.43 -19.93
CA LYS A 130 -18.71 -17.76 -21.31
C LYS A 130 -18.46 -19.23 -21.70
N GLN A 131 -18.12 -20.08 -20.74
CA GLN A 131 -17.91 -21.53 -20.95
C GLN A 131 -18.69 -22.42 -19.96
N ALA A 132 -19.73 -21.87 -19.32
CA ALA A 132 -20.75 -22.65 -18.61
C ALA A 132 -22.07 -22.51 -19.35
#